data_AF-A0A7C4U429-F1
#
_entry.id   AF-A0A7C4U429-F1
#
_cell.length_a   1.000
_cell.length_b   1.000
_cell.length_c   1.000
_cell.angle_alpha   90.00
_cell.angle_beta   90.00
_cell.angle_gamma   90.00
#
_symmetry.space_group_name_H-M   'P 1'
#
loop_
_entity.id
_entity.type
_entity.pdbx_description
1 polymer ?
#
loop_
_entity_poly.entity_id
_entity_poly.type
_entity_poly.pdbx_seq_one_letter_code
_entity_poly.pdbx_strand_id
1 'polypeptide(L)'
;MKKVIIPIFILLLVSSVSKAQWPSNVTKVESKANDSVLVSGDLAAGALMEDLSWAANSSNACFPATQNLKFRGNHVLYATSLPPRSILTISVTPTDANGDLSIYGYMMGNKEYMIVPNLPGCITCEADHKWDGKWKGKVQTSERKIEFQNPTQNTYNIVIGVSAPKDVTTGQFTLKLKLKS
;
A
#
# COMPACT_ATOMS: atom_id res chain seq x y z
N MET A 1 36.60 -3.48 62.94
CA MET A 1 35.89 -2.55 62.03
C MET A 1 35.52 -3.31 60.76
N LYS A 2 34.27 -3.72 60.60
CA LYS A 2 33.80 -4.56 59.48
C LYS A 2 33.51 -3.65 58.28
N LYS A 3 34.28 -3.80 57.19
CA LYS A 3 34.07 -3.07 55.93
C LYS A 3 32.88 -3.70 55.19
N VAL A 4 31.77 -2.98 55.11
CA VAL A 4 30.60 -3.36 54.31
C VAL A 4 30.87 -2.88 52.88
N ILE A 5 31.12 -3.82 51.97
CA ILE A 5 31.22 -3.55 50.53
C ILE A 5 29.80 -3.68 49.97
N ILE A 6 29.20 -2.55 49.61
CA ILE A 6 27.90 -2.49 48.93
C ILE A 6 28.16 -2.69 47.42
N PRO A 7 27.65 -3.75 46.78
CA PRO A 7 27.76 -3.89 45.34
C PRO A 7 26.78 -2.93 44.65
N ILE A 8 27.32 -1.99 43.88
CA ILE A 8 26.55 -1.12 42.99
C ILE A 8 26.09 -1.98 41.80
N PHE A 9 24.79 -2.27 41.75
CA PHE A 9 24.14 -2.95 40.63
C PHE A 9 23.86 -1.92 39.53
N ILE A 10 24.73 -1.84 38.52
CA ILE A 10 24.51 -0.99 37.34
C ILE A 10 23.42 -1.65 36.49
N LEU A 11 22.19 -1.11 36.57
CA LEU A 11 21.06 -1.51 35.74
C LEU A 11 21.27 -0.94 34.33
N LEU A 12 21.82 -1.75 33.41
CA LEU A 12 21.91 -1.42 31.99
C LEU A 12 20.49 -1.40 31.39
N LEU A 13 19.91 -0.20 31.30
CA LEU A 13 18.71 0.08 30.49
C LEU A 13 19.07 -0.13 29.02
N VAL A 14 18.78 -1.32 28.50
CA VAL A 14 18.84 -1.61 27.07
C VAL A 14 17.66 -0.91 26.41
N SER A 15 17.88 0.33 25.96
CA SER A 15 16.93 1.03 25.10
C SER A 15 16.89 0.32 23.75
N SER A 16 15.85 -0.50 23.53
CA SER A 16 15.57 -1.11 22.24
C SER A 16 15.29 -0.01 21.22
N VAL A 17 16.29 0.29 20.39
CA VAL A 17 16.14 1.18 19.23
C VAL A 17 15.29 0.45 18.18
N SER A 18 13.98 0.63 18.25
CA SER A 18 13.08 0.19 17.18
C SER A 18 13.40 0.97 15.91
N LYS A 19 14.06 0.31 14.94
CA LYS A 19 14.21 0.88 13.61
C LYS A 19 12.83 0.94 12.95
N ALA A 20 12.52 2.08 12.34
CA ALA A 20 11.32 2.21 11.52
C ALA A 20 11.38 1.19 10.37
N GLN A 21 10.40 0.31 10.32
CA GLN A 21 10.30 -0.79 9.36
C GLN A 21 8.84 -0.97 8.96
N TRP A 22 8.63 -1.60 7.80
CA TRP A 22 7.29 -1.97 7.37
C TRP A 22 6.65 -2.94 8.38
N PRO A 23 5.35 -2.77 8.68
CA PRO A 23 4.58 -3.76 9.43
C PRO A 23 4.64 -5.14 8.76
N SER A 24 4.53 -6.22 9.53
CA SER A 24 4.68 -7.60 9.04
C SER A 24 3.61 -8.03 8.03
N ASN A 25 2.47 -7.34 7.99
CA ASN A 25 1.39 -7.55 7.03
C ASN A 25 1.60 -6.80 5.71
N VAL A 26 2.77 -6.19 5.50
CA VAL A 26 3.13 -5.49 4.26
C VAL A 26 4.24 -6.23 3.54
N THR A 27 4.00 -6.61 2.29
CA THR A 27 5.01 -7.24 1.45
C THR A 27 5.83 -6.18 0.72
N LYS A 28 7.14 -6.11 1.00
CA LYS A 28 8.05 -5.21 0.26
C LYS A 28 8.30 -5.75 -1.15
N VAL A 29 8.13 -4.90 -2.16
CA VAL A 29 8.44 -5.18 -3.56
C VAL A 29 9.54 -4.23 -4.01
N GLU A 30 10.68 -4.78 -4.43
CA GLU A 30 11.79 -3.96 -4.93
C GLU A 30 11.54 -3.62 -6.40
N SER A 31 11.31 -2.34 -6.68
CA SER A 31 11.21 -1.82 -8.04
C SER A 31 12.60 -1.72 -8.67
N LYS A 32 12.69 -2.03 -9.98
CA LYS A 32 13.92 -1.97 -10.75
C LYS A 32 13.82 -0.84 -11.78
N ALA A 33 14.85 0.00 -11.85
CA ALA A 33 14.87 1.13 -12.78
C ALA A 33 14.70 0.65 -14.23
N ASN A 34 13.76 1.27 -14.95
CA ASN A 34 13.44 0.99 -16.34
C ASN A 34 12.99 -0.46 -16.62
N ASP A 35 12.46 -1.14 -15.61
CA ASP A 35 12.02 -2.54 -15.69
C ASP A 35 10.64 -2.73 -15.02
N SER A 36 10.06 -3.91 -15.20
CA SER A 36 8.83 -4.34 -14.55
C SER A 36 9.07 -5.52 -13.62
N VAL A 37 8.47 -5.46 -12.43
CA VAL A 37 8.43 -6.59 -11.50
C VAL A 37 7.00 -7.11 -11.43
N LEU A 38 6.84 -8.43 -11.48
CA LEU A 38 5.58 -9.13 -11.34
C LEU A 38 5.56 -9.87 -10.00
N VAL A 39 4.45 -9.75 -9.28
CA VAL A 39 4.22 -10.39 -7.98
C VAL A 39 2.87 -11.10 -8.04
N SER A 40 2.86 -12.40 -7.78
CA SER A 40 1.61 -13.15 -7.58
C SER A 40 1.07 -12.87 -6.18
N GLY A 41 -0.24 -12.70 -6.06
CA GLY A 41 -0.91 -12.49 -4.79
C GLY A 41 -2.28 -13.16 -4.75
N ASP A 42 -2.84 -13.23 -3.54
CA ASP A 42 -4.19 -13.72 -3.28
C ASP A 42 -4.84 -12.84 -2.20
N LEU A 43 -6.08 -12.40 -2.44
CA LEU A 43 -6.88 -11.67 -1.45
C LEU A 43 -7.05 -12.47 -0.14
N ALA A 44 -6.96 -13.80 -0.19
CA ALA A 44 -7.00 -14.65 1.00
C ALA A 44 -5.83 -14.40 1.98
N ALA A 45 -4.71 -13.85 1.50
CA ALA A 45 -3.57 -13.45 2.35
C ALA A 45 -3.78 -12.09 3.03
N GLY A 46 -4.83 -11.37 2.66
CA GLY A 46 -5.20 -10.08 3.21
C GLY A 46 -6.17 -10.16 4.39
N ALA A 47 -6.69 -9.00 4.79
CA ALA A 47 -7.71 -8.90 5.81
C ALA A 47 -8.77 -7.87 5.42
N LEU A 48 -9.99 -8.04 5.94
CA LEU A 48 -11.05 -7.05 5.82
C LEU A 48 -10.62 -5.73 6.49
N MET A 49 -10.97 -4.61 5.84
CA MET A 49 -10.77 -3.28 6.37
C MET A 49 -12.13 -2.60 6.55
N GLU A 50 -12.67 -2.70 7.75
CA GLU A 50 -14.00 -2.15 8.05
C GLU A 50 -14.03 -0.62 8.01
N ASP A 51 -12.94 0.00 8.46
CA ASP A 51 -12.78 1.44 8.45
C ASP A 51 -12.09 1.91 7.16
N LEU A 52 -12.88 2.52 6.28
CA LEU A 52 -12.42 3.21 5.08
C LEU A 52 -12.52 4.74 5.19
N SER A 53 -12.78 5.28 6.40
CA SER A 53 -12.89 6.73 6.61
C SER A 53 -11.59 7.46 6.28
N TRP A 54 -10.45 6.78 6.41
CA TRP A 54 -9.16 7.28 5.99
C TRP A 54 -9.14 7.68 4.51
N ALA A 55 -9.86 6.98 3.63
CA ALA A 55 -9.74 7.18 2.19
C ALA A 55 -10.39 8.48 1.72
N ALA A 56 -11.56 8.82 2.30
CA ALA A 56 -12.34 9.98 1.89
C ALA A 56 -12.05 11.26 2.69
N ASN A 57 -11.25 11.16 3.75
CA ASN A 57 -10.87 12.34 4.52
C ASN A 57 -10.03 13.31 3.67
N SER A 58 -10.06 14.60 3.98
CA SER A 58 -9.39 15.62 3.17
C SER A 58 -7.86 15.56 3.23
N SER A 59 -7.29 14.83 4.20
CA SER A 59 -5.84 14.65 4.35
C SER A 59 -5.28 13.59 3.41
N ASN A 60 -6.11 12.68 2.90
CA ASN A 60 -5.72 11.60 1.99
C ASN A 60 -6.41 11.71 0.62
N ALA A 61 -7.71 12.00 0.62
CA ALA A 61 -8.55 12.20 -0.57
C ALA A 61 -8.35 11.14 -1.67
N CYS A 62 -8.25 9.86 -1.29
CA CYS A 62 -7.93 8.77 -2.20
C CYS A 62 -9.10 8.35 -3.09
N PHE A 63 -10.27 8.18 -2.47
CA PHE A 63 -11.52 7.90 -3.17
C PHE A 63 -12.70 8.37 -2.32
N PRO A 64 -13.80 8.82 -2.95
CA PRO A 64 -14.95 9.30 -2.21
C PRO A 64 -15.66 8.15 -1.48
N ALA A 65 -16.30 8.45 -0.34
CA ALA A 65 -16.97 7.45 0.49
C ALA A 65 -18.10 6.70 -0.26
N THR A 66 -18.65 7.28 -1.32
CA THR A 66 -19.62 6.62 -2.21
C THR A 66 -19.05 5.39 -2.93
N GLN A 67 -17.73 5.28 -3.03
CA GLN A 67 -17.03 4.14 -3.65
C GLN A 67 -16.55 3.08 -2.64
N ASN A 68 -16.84 3.24 -1.35
CA ASN A 68 -16.40 2.30 -0.31
C ASN A 68 -16.76 0.84 -0.60
N LEU A 69 -17.94 0.57 -1.19
CA LEU A 69 -18.36 -0.79 -1.52
C LEU A 69 -17.44 -1.51 -2.52
N LYS A 70 -16.63 -0.77 -3.29
CA LYS A 70 -15.63 -1.31 -4.21
C LYS A 70 -14.35 -1.76 -3.50
N PHE A 71 -14.17 -1.39 -2.24
CA PHE A 71 -12.97 -1.65 -1.44
C PHE A 71 -13.32 -2.29 -0.09
N ARG A 72 -14.43 -3.03 0.01
CA ARG A 72 -14.87 -3.70 1.26
C ARG A 72 -14.54 -5.20 1.32
N GLY A 73 -13.82 -5.72 0.33
CA GLY A 73 -13.24 -7.05 0.37
C GLY A 73 -11.98 -7.10 1.22
N ASN A 74 -11.22 -8.20 1.11
CA ASN A 74 -9.91 -8.29 1.77
C ASN A 74 -8.90 -7.34 1.14
N HIS A 75 -7.99 -6.79 1.95
CA HIS A 75 -6.90 -5.93 1.52
C HIS A 75 -5.55 -6.64 1.70
N VAL A 76 -4.78 -6.70 0.63
CA VAL A 76 -3.38 -7.15 0.65
C VAL A 76 -2.49 -5.94 0.44
N LEU A 77 -1.54 -5.72 1.37
CA LEU A 77 -0.69 -4.54 1.36
C LEU A 77 0.71 -4.87 0.83
N TYR A 78 1.19 -4.00 -0.05
CA TYR A 78 2.55 -4.00 -0.57
C TYR A 78 3.19 -2.64 -0.32
N ALA A 79 4.52 -2.61 -0.32
CA ALA A 79 5.27 -1.36 -0.28
C ALA A 79 6.44 -1.37 -1.25
N THR A 80 6.75 -0.22 -1.82
CA THR A 80 7.94 -0.02 -2.65
C THR A 80 8.50 1.39 -2.44
N SER A 81 9.69 1.64 -2.97
CA SER A 81 10.27 2.98 -3.03
C SER A 81 10.07 3.58 -4.42
N LEU A 82 9.78 4.88 -4.46
CA LEU A 82 9.74 5.69 -5.67
C LEU A 82 10.98 6.59 -5.73
N PRO A 83 12.00 6.27 -6.56
CA PRO A 83 13.22 7.06 -6.67
C PRO A 83 12.97 8.47 -7.23
N PRO A 84 13.94 9.39 -7.11
CA PRO A 84 13.90 10.70 -7.74
C PRO A 84 13.67 10.62 -9.26
N ARG A 85 13.04 11.65 -9.83
CA ARG A 85 12.82 11.82 -11.28
C ARG A 85 12.25 10.58 -11.98
N SER A 86 11.30 9.90 -11.35
CA SER A 86 10.77 8.64 -11.85
C SER A 86 9.25 8.62 -11.91
N ILE A 87 8.72 7.68 -12.70
CA ILE A 87 7.30 7.38 -12.80
C ILE A 87 7.11 5.91 -12.47
N LEU A 88 6.23 5.60 -11.51
CA LEU A 88 5.84 4.25 -11.16
C LEU A 88 4.41 4.01 -11.61
N THR A 89 4.23 3.12 -12.57
CA THR A 89 2.92 2.58 -12.94
C THR A 89 2.70 1.27 -12.21
N ILE A 90 1.56 1.16 -11.52
CA ILE A 90 1.17 -0.05 -10.80
C ILE A 90 -0.10 -0.55 -11.44
N SER A 91 -0.13 -1.82 -11.83
CA SER A 91 -1.37 -2.46 -12.27
C SER A 91 -1.60 -3.81 -11.60
N VAL A 92 -2.87 -4.16 -11.43
CA VAL A 92 -3.28 -5.45 -10.91
C VAL A 92 -4.27 -6.08 -11.87
N THR A 93 -4.07 -7.36 -12.17
CA THR A 93 -4.96 -8.14 -13.03
C THR A 93 -5.35 -9.42 -12.30
N PRO A 94 -6.64 -9.73 -12.16
CA PRO A 94 -7.07 -11.01 -11.60
C PRO A 94 -6.69 -12.14 -12.55
N THR A 95 -6.35 -13.30 -11.99
CA THR A 95 -6.09 -14.50 -12.82
C THR A 95 -7.39 -15.10 -13.37
N ASP A 96 -8.50 -14.90 -12.66
CA ASP A 96 -9.85 -15.16 -13.17
C ASP A 96 -10.33 -13.97 -14.01
N ALA A 97 -10.77 -14.22 -15.24
CA ALA A 97 -11.32 -13.20 -16.14
C ALA A 97 -12.57 -12.49 -15.56
N ASN A 98 -13.28 -13.13 -14.64
CA ASN A 98 -14.44 -12.54 -13.94
C ASN A 98 -14.07 -11.89 -12.60
N GLY A 99 -12.81 -11.97 -12.17
CA GLY A 99 -12.37 -11.36 -10.93
C GLY A 99 -12.60 -9.85 -10.94
N ASP A 100 -13.13 -9.32 -9.84
CA ASP A 100 -13.30 -7.88 -9.64
C ASP A 100 -12.36 -7.41 -8.54
N LEU A 101 -11.33 -6.68 -8.95
CA LEU A 101 -10.34 -6.11 -8.06
C LEU A 101 -10.49 -4.59 -8.05
N SER A 102 -10.02 -4.02 -6.96
CA SER A 102 -9.78 -2.60 -6.80
C SER A 102 -8.35 -2.41 -6.33
N ILE A 103 -7.75 -1.28 -6.67
CA ILE A 103 -6.41 -0.93 -6.23
C ILE A 103 -6.41 0.50 -5.71
N TYR A 104 -5.63 0.73 -4.68
CA TYR A 104 -5.21 2.07 -4.30
C TYR A 104 -3.72 2.08 -4.00
N GLY A 105 -3.14 3.25 -3.98
CA GLY A 105 -1.82 3.47 -3.42
C GLY A 105 -1.71 4.88 -2.89
N TYR A 106 -0.71 5.10 -2.04
CA TYR A 106 -0.41 6.42 -1.52
C TYR A 106 1.08 6.62 -1.31
N MET A 107 1.50 7.87 -1.47
CA MET A 107 2.89 8.31 -1.36
C MET A 107 3.13 9.02 -0.03
N MET A 108 4.25 8.69 0.59
CA MET A 108 4.68 9.22 1.89
C MET A 108 6.19 9.49 1.90
N GLY A 109 6.67 10.20 2.93
CA GLY A 109 8.10 10.40 3.12
C GLY A 109 8.87 9.06 3.20
N ASN A 110 10.12 9.03 2.77
CA ASN A 110 10.94 7.80 2.79
C ASN A 110 11.26 7.25 4.20
N LYS A 111 10.91 7.99 5.26
CA LYS A 111 11.03 7.58 6.66
C LYS A 111 9.68 7.25 7.30
N GLU A 112 8.59 7.32 6.53
CA GLU A 112 7.24 7.05 7.00
C GLU A 112 6.82 5.64 6.56
N TYR A 113 6.14 4.95 7.47
CA TYR A 113 5.74 3.54 7.34
C TYR A 113 4.27 3.32 7.76
N MET A 114 3.47 4.38 7.71
CA MET A 114 2.08 4.37 8.16
C MET A 114 1.22 3.53 7.21
N ILE A 115 0.41 2.65 7.77
CA ILE A 115 -0.49 1.80 6.99
C ILE A 115 -1.94 2.08 7.32
N VAL A 116 -2.77 1.97 6.29
CA VAL A 116 -4.23 2.01 6.44
C VAL A 116 -4.74 0.85 7.32
N PRO A 117 -5.81 1.05 8.10
CA PRO A 117 -6.64 2.27 8.15
C PRO A 117 -6.01 3.42 8.97
N ASN A 118 -4.88 3.21 9.64
CA ASN A 118 -4.21 4.22 10.47
C ASN A 118 -3.31 5.17 9.65
N LEU A 119 -3.88 5.80 8.61
CA LEU A 119 -3.20 6.76 7.75
C LEU A 119 -3.66 8.20 8.03
N PRO A 120 -2.88 9.03 8.76
CA PRO A 120 -3.27 10.40 9.10
C PRO A 120 -3.21 11.37 7.92
N GLY A 121 -2.38 11.08 6.91
CA GLY A 121 -2.16 11.92 5.75
C GLY A 121 -1.17 11.28 4.78
N CYS A 122 -1.29 11.59 3.49
CA CYS A 122 -0.33 11.21 2.47
C CYS A 122 -0.05 12.39 1.52
N ILE A 123 1.06 12.34 0.78
CA ILE A 123 1.44 13.38 -0.17
C ILE A 123 0.52 13.32 -1.41
N THR A 124 0.27 12.12 -1.91
CA THR A 124 -0.70 11.87 -2.99
C THR A 124 -1.29 10.48 -2.83
N CYS A 125 -2.52 10.30 -3.30
CA CYS A 125 -3.22 9.02 -3.29
C CYS A 125 -3.87 8.81 -4.65
N GLU A 126 -3.84 7.57 -5.11
CA GLU A 126 -4.41 7.15 -6.38
C GLU A 126 -5.22 5.90 -6.16
N ALA A 127 -6.35 5.76 -6.85
CA ALA A 127 -7.20 4.59 -6.77
C ALA A 127 -7.87 4.28 -8.11
N ASP A 128 -8.09 3.00 -8.36
CA ASP A 128 -8.84 2.51 -9.52
C ASP A 128 -9.69 1.30 -9.13
N HIS A 129 -10.90 1.24 -9.70
CA HIS A 129 -11.90 0.22 -9.42
C HIS A 129 -12.86 0.09 -10.60
N LYS A 130 -13.71 -0.95 -10.56
CA LYS A 130 -14.74 -1.14 -11.58
C LYS A 130 -15.69 0.05 -11.65
N TRP A 131 -15.93 0.57 -12.86
CA TRP A 131 -16.84 1.67 -13.09
C TRP A 131 -18.30 1.25 -12.84
N ASP A 132 -19.12 2.20 -12.39
CA ASP A 132 -20.55 1.95 -12.13
C ASP A 132 -21.38 1.89 -13.43
N GLY A 133 -20.86 2.45 -14.52
CA GLY A 133 -21.59 2.60 -15.78
C GLY A 133 -20.77 2.19 -17.00
N LYS A 134 -21.49 1.88 -18.08
CA LYS A 134 -20.91 1.72 -19.42
C LYS A 134 -20.76 3.08 -20.06
N TRP A 135 -19.54 3.43 -20.47
CA TRP A 135 -19.24 4.69 -21.13
C TRP A 135 -19.10 4.46 -22.63
N LYS A 136 -19.76 5.30 -23.44
CA LYS A 136 -19.73 5.18 -24.91
C LYS A 136 -18.28 5.20 -25.41
N GLY A 137 -17.91 4.17 -26.17
CA GLY A 137 -16.56 4.03 -26.75
C GLY A 137 -15.48 3.58 -25.76
N LYS A 138 -15.83 3.19 -24.52
CA LYS A 138 -14.89 2.59 -23.57
C LYS A 138 -15.26 1.15 -23.28
N VAL A 139 -14.25 0.28 -23.29
CA VAL A 139 -14.35 -1.10 -22.81
C VAL A 139 -13.65 -1.15 -21.47
N GLN A 140 -14.37 -1.59 -20.44
CA GLN A 140 -13.75 -1.78 -19.14
C GLN A 140 -13.06 -3.14 -19.12
N THR A 141 -11.78 -3.15 -18.74
CA THR A 141 -10.98 -4.37 -18.59
C THR A 141 -11.04 -4.88 -17.15
N SER A 142 -10.48 -6.08 -16.91
CA SER A 142 -10.27 -6.61 -15.56
C SER A 142 -9.04 -6.01 -14.86
N GLU A 143 -8.13 -5.39 -15.62
CA GLU A 143 -6.98 -4.66 -15.07
C GLU A 143 -7.44 -3.40 -14.31
N ARG A 144 -6.82 -3.13 -13.16
CA ARG A 144 -6.85 -1.82 -12.49
C ARG A 144 -5.46 -1.22 -12.48
N LYS A 145 -5.36 0.10 -12.62
CA LYS A 145 -4.08 0.77 -12.79
C LYS A 145 -4.04 2.15 -12.14
N ILE A 146 -2.96 2.42 -11.43
CA ILE A 146 -2.63 3.72 -10.83
C ILE A 146 -1.20 4.12 -11.19
N GLU A 147 -0.89 5.41 -11.09
CA GLU A 147 0.43 5.95 -11.45
C GLU A 147 0.89 7.01 -10.44
N PHE A 148 2.16 6.93 -10.04
CA PHE A 148 2.81 7.96 -9.24
C PHE A 148 3.94 8.60 -10.03
N GLN A 149 4.05 9.93 -9.93
CA GLN A 149 5.13 10.69 -10.52
C GLN A 149 5.95 11.35 -9.42
N ASN A 150 7.28 11.22 -9.50
CA ASN A 150 8.20 11.90 -8.62
C ASN A 150 9.13 12.81 -9.43
N PRO A 151 8.78 14.09 -9.63
CA PRO A 151 9.65 15.04 -10.33
C PRO A 151 10.79 15.57 -9.44
N THR A 152 10.84 15.22 -8.15
CA THR A 152 11.74 15.82 -7.16
C THR A 152 13.10 15.11 -7.09
N GLN A 153 13.97 15.57 -6.17
CA GLN A 153 15.23 14.91 -5.79
C GLN A 153 15.09 13.92 -4.62
N ASN A 154 13.91 13.83 -4.02
CA ASN A 154 13.68 12.98 -2.86
C ASN A 154 13.25 11.58 -3.31
N THR A 155 13.54 10.57 -2.49
CA THR A 155 12.87 9.27 -2.59
C THR A 155 11.60 9.30 -1.74
N TYR A 156 10.56 8.61 -2.17
CA TYR A 156 9.32 8.44 -1.41
C TYR A 156 9.01 6.96 -1.20
N ASN A 157 8.23 6.68 -0.16
CA ASN A 157 7.64 5.38 0.03
C ASN A 157 6.25 5.35 -0.61
N ILE A 158 5.92 4.25 -1.29
CA ILE A 158 4.60 3.98 -1.83
C ILE A 158 4.05 2.76 -1.11
N VAL A 159 2.86 2.90 -0.53
CA VAL A 159 2.05 1.74 -0.10
C VAL A 159 1.00 1.48 -1.15
N ILE A 160 0.74 0.20 -1.41
CA ILE A 160 -0.20 -0.28 -2.42
C ILE A 160 -1.16 -1.23 -1.72
N GLY A 161 -2.46 -0.98 -1.85
CA GLY A 161 -3.49 -1.91 -1.42
C GLY A 161 -4.19 -2.53 -2.63
N VAL A 162 -4.10 -3.85 -2.74
CA VAL A 162 -4.99 -4.62 -3.62
C VAL A 162 -6.19 -5.04 -2.77
N SER A 163 -7.39 -4.69 -3.23
CA SER A 163 -8.66 -4.99 -2.57
C SER A 163 -9.68 -5.50 -3.58
N ALA A 164 -10.90 -5.70 -3.14
CA ALA A 164 -12.03 -6.11 -3.94
C ALA A 164 -13.33 -5.51 -3.40
N PRO A 165 -14.44 -5.63 -4.16
CA PRO A 165 -15.75 -5.26 -3.66
C PRO A 165 -16.16 -6.03 -2.40
N LYS A 166 -17.19 -5.52 -1.73
CA LYS A 166 -17.81 -6.16 -0.56
C LYS A 166 -18.04 -7.66 -0.81
N ASP A 167 -17.78 -8.47 0.22
CA ASP A 167 -17.98 -9.92 0.26
C ASP A 167 -16.99 -10.75 -0.61
N VAL A 168 -16.02 -10.10 -1.29
CA VAL A 168 -14.92 -10.77 -2.01
C VAL A 168 -13.68 -10.86 -1.12
N THR A 169 -13.42 -12.04 -0.57
CA THR A 169 -12.31 -12.29 0.38
C THR A 169 -11.18 -13.15 -0.19
N THR A 170 -11.38 -13.76 -1.36
CA THR A 170 -10.42 -14.62 -2.04
C THR A 170 -10.31 -14.21 -3.50
N GLY A 171 -9.14 -14.42 -4.10
CA GLY A 171 -8.96 -14.16 -5.53
C GLY A 171 -7.50 -13.98 -5.84
N GLN A 172 -6.98 -14.84 -6.73
CA GLN A 172 -5.61 -14.75 -7.19
C GLN A 172 -5.44 -13.62 -8.20
N PHE A 173 -4.30 -12.94 -8.13
CA PHE A 173 -3.98 -11.81 -8.99
C PHE A 173 -2.48 -11.72 -9.29
N THR A 174 -2.17 -10.98 -10.34
CA THR A 174 -0.81 -10.53 -10.65
C THR A 174 -0.73 -9.02 -10.45
N LEU A 175 0.13 -8.60 -9.54
CA LEU A 175 0.52 -7.21 -9.33
C LEU A 175 1.78 -6.91 -10.16
N LYS A 176 1.74 -5.85 -10.95
CA LYS A 176 2.85 -5.37 -11.79
C LYS A 176 3.28 -3.99 -11.35
N LEU A 177 4.55 -3.83 -11.05
CA LEU A 177 5.19 -2.53 -10.81
C LEU A 177 6.15 -2.24 -11.96
N LYS A 178 5.87 -1.19 -12.73
CA LYS A 178 6.74 -0.72 -13.80
C LYS A 178 7.32 0.64 -13.43
N LEU A 179 8.65 0.70 -13.29
CA LEU A 179 9.35 1.93 -12.94
C LEU A 179 10.06 2.46 -14.18
N LYS A 180 9.81 3.74 -14.49
CA LYS A 180 10.56 4.50 -15.49
C LYS A 180 11.39 5.56 -14.78
N SER A 181 12.69 5.61 -15.04
CA SER A 181 13.65 6.52 -14.42
C SER A 181 14.45 7.29 -15.45
#